data_AF-A0A7C4F783-F1
#
_entry.id   AF-A0A7C4F783-F1
#
_cell.length_a   1.000
_cell.length_b   1.000
_cell.length_c   1.000
_cell.angle_alpha   90.00
_cell.angle_beta   90.00
_cell.angle_gamma   90.00
#
_symmetry.space_group_name_H-M   'P 1'
#
loop_
_entity.id
_entity.type
_entity.pdbx_description
1 polymer ?
#
loop_
_entity_poly.entity_id
_entity_poly.type
_entity_poly.pdbx_seq_one_letter_code
_entity_poly.pdbx_strand_id
1 'polypeptide(L)'
;MFGKRGAQVKKIEEQPMCEYDIVQEGRLIKMVTRCKECGGAGGLDNQACLTGVLKALTEEENVDILTLAHFVERQYFGDAMVLLKKIVQVGSTLDQLSVRPPALMAPQPGEDASKVEARRKRGVNCPRCAYNPQILFPMLKSKLYRDIGEFYA
;
A
#
# COMPACT_ATOMS: atom_id res chain seq x y z
N MET A 1 -26.27 27.57 16.17
CA MET A 1 -26.18 26.56 15.09
C MET A 1 -24.71 26.31 14.78
N PHE A 2 -24.14 25.18 15.18
CA PHE A 2 -22.80 24.77 14.72
C PHE A 2 -22.88 23.30 14.30
N GLY A 3 -22.97 23.09 12.99
CA GLY A 3 -23.06 21.77 12.37
C GLY A 3 -21.76 21.00 12.54
N LYS A 4 -21.82 19.92 13.31
CA LYS A 4 -20.76 18.91 13.39
C LYS A 4 -20.69 18.18 12.04
N ARG A 5 -19.75 18.57 11.18
CA ARG A 5 -19.34 17.76 10.02
C ARG A 5 -18.57 16.55 10.56
N GLY A 6 -19.29 15.47 10.85
CA GLY A 6 -18.70 14.16 11.08
C GLY A 6 -17.97 13.74 9.80
N ALA A 7 -16.65 13.67 9.86
CA ALA A 7 -15.86 13.01 8.84
C ALA A 7 -16.30 11.54 8.83
N GLN A 8 -17.07 11.15 7.83
CA GLN A 8 -17.38 9.76 7.57
C GLN A 8 -16.06 9.07 7.23
N VAL A 9 -15.52 8.31 8.18
CA VAL A 9 -14.47 7.34 7.90
C VAL A 9 -15.11 6.30 6.99
N LYS A 10 -14.92 6.47 5.67
CA LYS A 10 -15.28 5.43 4.70
C LYS A 10 -14.53 4.18 5.14
N LYS A 11 -15.29 3.16 5.54
CA LYS A 11 -14.79 1.81 5.77
C LYS A 11 -13.94 1.45 4.54
N ILE A 12 -12.66 1.25 4.74
CA ILE A 12 -11.78 0.77 3.68
C ILE A 12 -12.21 -0.67 3.48
N GLU A 13 -13.09 -0.92 2.51
CA GLU A 13 -13.39 -2.27 2.07
C GLU A 13 -12.09 -2.86 1.53
N GLU A 14 -11.53 -3.81 2.28
CA GLU A 14 -10.42 -4.62 1.82
C GLU A 14 -10.89 -5.39 0.58
N GLN A 15 -10.48 -4.93 -0.61
CA GLN A 15 -10.72 -5.68 -1.83
C GLN A 15 -10.06 -7.08 -1.69
N PRO A 16 -10.77 -8.16 -2.03
CA PRO A 16 -10.26 -9.52 -1.89
C PRO A 16 -8.99 -9.71 -2.74
N MET A 17 -8.08 -10.55 -2.24
CA MET A 17 -6.90 -10.99 -2.99
C MET A 17 -7.37 -11.85 -4.18
N CYS A 18 -6.72 -11.70 -5.34
CA CYS A 18 -7.01 -12.57 -6.48
C CYS A 18 -6.53 -13.99 -6.17
N GLU A 19 -7.29 -15.02 -6.54
CA GLU A 19 -6.78 -16.39 -6.50
C GLU A 19 -5.59 -16.52 -7.45
N TYR A 20 -4.54 -17.19 -6.96
CA TYR A 20 -3.34 -17.44 -7.72
C TYR A 20 -2.74 -18.80 -7.41
N ASP A 21 -2.06 -19.34 -8.40
CA ASP A 21 -1.28 -20.57 -8.31
C ASP A 21 0.21 -20.24 -8.46
N ILE A 22 1.07 -20.90 -7.70
CA ILE A 22 2.53 -20.84 -7.86
C ILE A 22 3.01 -22.10 -8.57
N VAL A 23 3.68 -21.89 -9.70
CA VAL A 23 4.23 -22.96 -10.54
C VAL A 23 5.74 -22.77 -10.64
N GLN A 24 6.49 -23.82 -10.34
CA GLN A 24 7.95 -23.80 -10.49
C GLN A 24 8.33 -24.40 -11.85
N GLU A 25 8.88 -23.58 -12.75
CA GLU A 25 9.34 -23.99 -14.07
C GLU A 25 10.88 -23.93 -14.09
N GLY A 26 11.52 -25.05 -13.72
CA GLY A 26 12.97 -25.14 -13.60
C GLY A 26 13.52 -24.26 -12.48
N ARG A 27 14.22 -23.18 -12.84
CA ARG A 27 14.75 -22.19 -11.87
C ARG A 27 13.83 -20.99 -11.65
N LEU A 28 12.75 -20.88 -12.43
CA LEU A 28 11.85 -19.73 -12.40
C LEU A 28 10.61 -20.05 -11.59
N ILE A 29 10.18 -19.10 -10.77
CA ILE A 29 8.93 -19.15 -10.02
C ILE A 29 7.89 -18.32 -10.77
N LYS A 30 6.84 -18.97 -11.24
CA LYS A 30 5.76 -18.35 -11.99
C LYS A 30 4.50 -18.27 -11.13
N MET A 31 3.93 -17.08 -11.04
CA MET A 31 2.64 -16.84 -10.42
C MET A 31 1.58 -16.76 -11.52
N VAL A 32 0.53 -17.56 -11.43
CA VAL A 32 -0.60 -17.56 -12.35
C VAL A 32 -1.82 -17.01 -11.62
N THR A 33 -2.27 -15.81 -11.99
CA THR A 33 -3.40 -15.14 -11.33
C THR A 33 -4.63 -15.16 -12.21
N ARG A 34 -5.80 -15.39 -11.61
CA ARG A 34 -7.09 -15.44 -12.32
C ARG A 34 -7.87 -14.14 -12.12
N CYS A 35 -7.44 -13.07 -12.78
CA CYS A 35 -8.05 -11.74 -12.58
C CYS A 35 -9.54 -11.64 -12.93
N LYS A 36 -10.12 -12.64 -13.61
CA LYS A 36 -11.57 -12.71 -13.89
C LYS A 36 -12.38 -12.87 -12.60
N GLU A 37 -11.81 -13.54 -11.61
CA GLU A 37 -12.41 -13.77 -10.30
C GLU A 37 -12.37 -12.50 -9.43
N CYS A 38 -11.59 -11.49 -9.85
CA CYS A 38 -11.46 -10.18 -9.20
C CYS A 38 -12.41 -9.12 -9.77
N GLY A 39 -13.41 -9.55 -10.56
CA GLY A 39 -14.52 -8.70 -11.03
C GLY A 39 -14.21 -7.81 -12.24
N GLY A 40 -13.18 -8.11 -13.03
CA GLY A 40 -12.70 -7.22 -14.10
C GLY A 40 -12.27 -7.87 -15.41
N ALA A 41 -11.95 -7.02 -16.40
CA ALA A 41 -11.27 -7.40 -17.64
C ALA A 41 -9.87 -7.96 -17.33
N GLY A 42 -9.39 -8.88 -18.17
CA GLY A 42 -8.24 -9.71 -17.86
C GLY A 42 -6.86 -9.11 -18.08
N GLY A 43 -6.61 -7.95 -17.49
CA GLY A 43 -5.36 -7.23 -17.63
C GLY A 43 -5.09 -6.30 -16.46
N LEU A 44 -3.83 -5.86 -16.37
CA LEU A 44 -3.39 -4.88 -15.35
C LEU A 44 -3.95 -3.48 -15.58
N ASP A 45 -4.57 -3.23 -16.73
CA ASP A 45 -5.38 -2.03 -17.00
C ASP A 45 -6.64 -1.98 -16.14
N ASN A 46 -7.12 -3.14 -15.68
CA ASN A 46 -8.17 -3.20 -14.68
C ASN A 46 -7.61 -2.97 -13.27
N GLN A 47 -8.12 -1.94 -12.60
CA GLN A 47 -7.70 -1.54 -11.26
C GLN A 47 -7.83 -2.67 -10.22
N ALA A 48 -8.91 -3.45 -10.26
CA ALA A 48 -9.11 -4.55 -9.32
C ALA A 48 -8.10 -5.69 -9.55
N CYS A 49 -7.81 -6.02 -10.81
CA CYS A 49 -6.77 -6.98 -11.17
C CYS A 49 -5.38 -6.51 -10.71
N LEU A 50 -5.01 -5.26 -11.00
CA LEU A 50 -3.74 -4.69 -10.57
C LEU A 50 -3.61 -4.70 -9.04
N THR A 51 -4.66 -4.29 -8.33
CA THR A 51 -4.71 -4.31 -6.85
C THR A 51 -4.48 -5.72 -6.32
N GLY A 52 -5.19 -6.71 -6.87
CA GLY A 52 -5.08 -8.10 -6.43
C GLY A 52 -3.71 -8.70 -6.73
N VAL A 53 -3.14 -8.42 -7.91
CA VAL A 53 -1.78 -8.83 -8.29
C VAL A 53 -0.74 -8.24 -7.33
N LEU A 54 -0.82 -6.93 -7.05
CA LEU A 54 0.13 -6.28 -6.15
C LEU A 54 0.06 -6.87 -4.73
N LYS A 55 -1.13 -7.25 -4.25
CA LYS A 55 -1.30 -7.97 -2.98
C LYS A 55 -0.75 -9.40 -3.02
N ALA A 56 -0.96 -10.14 -4.11
CA ALA A 56 -0.36 -11.47 -4.24
C ALA A 56 1.19 -11.39 -4.23
N LEU A 57 1.74 -10.38 -4.92
CA LEU A 57 3.19 -10.14 -4.93
C LEU A 57 3.75 -9.62 -3.60
N THR A 58 2.93 -9.09 -2.69
CA THR A 58 3.39 -8.80 -1.32
C THR A 58 3.57 -10.05 -0.47
N GLU A 59 2.83 -11.12 -0.75
CA GLU A 59 2.97 -12.41 -0.06
C GLU A 59 4.10 -13.26 -0.67
N GLU A 60 4.34 -13.12 -1.98
CA GLU A 60 5.27 -13.96 -2.75
C GLU A 60 6.42 -13.15 -3.36
N GLU A 61 7.46 -12.85 -2.58
CA GLU A 61 8.55 -11.96 -3.00
C GLU A 61 9.45 -12.54 -4.13
N ASN A 62 9.48 -13.87 -4.26
CA ASN A 62 10.39 -14.61 -5.14
C ASN A 62 9.81 -14.92 -6.54
N VAL A 63 8.67 -14.35 -6.91
CA VAL A 63 8.08 -14.56 -8.24
C VAL A 63 8.93 -13.92 -9.33
N ASP A 64 9.28 -14.70 -10.36
CA ASP A 64 10.03 -14.25 -11.53
C ASP A 64 9.13 -13.88 -12.70
N ILE A 65 8.00 -14.57 -12.84
CA ILE A 65 7.04 -14.42 -13.94
C ILE A 65 5.63 -14.29 -13.38
N LEU A 66 4.90 -13.26 -13.81
CA LEU A 66 3.47 -13.14 -13.56
C LEU A 66 2.69 -13.50 -14.83
N THR A 67 1.72 -14.41 -14.72
CA THR A 67 0.83 -14.80 -15.82
C THR A 67 -0.60 -14.49 -15.45
N LEU A 68 -1.28 -13.67 -16.25
CA LEU A 68 -2.71 -13.44 -16.11
C LEU A 68 -3.46 -14.49 -16.93
N ALA A 69 -4.12 -15.41 -16.25
CA ALA A 69 -4.89 -16.49 -16.87
C ALA A 69 -6.29 -15.98 -17.28
N HIS A 70 -6.48 -15.78 -18.58
CA HIS A 70 -7.74 -15.38 -19.21
C HIS A 70 -7.98 -16.15 -20.52
N PHE A 71 -8.82 -15.62 -21.43
CA PHE A 71 -9.01 -16.18 -22.77
C PHE A 71 -7.70 -16.21 -23.59
N VAL A 72 -6.80 -15.28 -23.32
CA VAL A 72 -5.41 -15.28 -23.79
C VAL A 72 -4.52 -15.04 -22.58
N GLU A 73 -3.50 -15.89 -22.40
CA GLU A 73 -2.50 -15.69 -21.35
C GLU A 73 -1.64 -14.48 -21.66
N ARG A 74 -1.49 -13.58 -20.68
CA ARG A 74 -0.53 -12.47 -20.74
C ARG A 74 0.53 -12.70 -19.68
N GLN A 75 1.79 -12.72 -20.12
CA GLN A 75 2.93 -12.94 -19.24
C GLN A 75 3.71 -11.63 -19.06
N TYR A 76 4.12 -11.37 -17.83
CA TYR A 76 4.98 -10.26 -17.43
C TYR A 76 6.25 -10.83 -16.81
N PHE A 77 7.40 -10.41 -17.33
CA PHE A 77 8.72 -10.84 -16.90
C PHE A 77 9.72 -9.70 -17.14
N GLY A 78 10.95 -9.86 -16.66
CA GLY A 78 12.00 -8.83 -16.84
C GLY A 78 11.61 -7.48 -16.24
N ASP A 79 11.74 -6.40 -17.02
CA ASP A 79 11.51 -5.03 -16.57
C ASP A 79 10.10 -4.78 -16.01
N ALA A 80 9.09 -5.47 -16.56
CA ALA A 80 7.71 -5.37 -16.06
C ALA A 80 7.60 -5.87 -14.61
N MET A 81 8.23 -7.02 -14.32
CA MET A 81 8.27 -7.57 -12.97
C MET A 81 9.12 -6.71 -12.03
N VAL A 82 10.22 -6.13 -12.52
CA VAL A 82 11.02 -5.17 -11.74
C VAL A 82 10.14 -3.99 -11.31
N LEU A 83 9.30 -3.46 -12.21
CA LEU A 83 8.43 -2.32 -11.89
C LEU A 83 7.34 -2.70 -10.88
N LEU A 84 6.69 -3.86 -11.05
CA LEU A 84 5.70 -4.36 -10.10
C LEU A 84 6.29 -4.58 -8.70
N LYS A 85 7.48 -5.19 -8.61
CA LYS A 85 8.19 -5.37 -7.32
C LYS A 85 8.58 -4.04 -6.68
N LYS A 86 8.95 -3.02 -7.46
CA LYS A 86 9.22 -1.68 -6.92
C LYS A 86 7.98 -1.04 -6.33
N ILE A 87 6.80 -1.21 -6.94
CA ILE A 87 5.54 -0.69 -6.37
C ILE A 87 5.25 -1.37 -5.02
N VAL A 88 5.39 -2.70 -4.96
CA VAL A 88 5.27 -3.48 -3.72
C VAL A 88 6.27 -2.99 -2.65
N GLN A 89 7.51 -2.72 -3.04
CA GLN A 89 8.55 -2.19 -2.16
C GLN A 89 8.20 -0.81 -1.58
N VAL A 90 7.54 0.05 -2.36
CA VAL A 90 7.02 1.32 -1.83
C VAL A 90 5.99 1.06 -0.73
N GLY A 91 5.07 0.11 -0.95
CA GLY A 91 4.11 -0.31 0.08
C GLY A 91 4.77 -0.79 1.36
N SER A 92 5.79 -1.66 1.26
CA SER A 92 6.58 -2.12 2.41
C SER A 92 7.31 -0.97 3.11
N THR A 93 7.84 -0.01 2.35
CA THR A 93 8.48 1.19 2.92
C THR A 93 7.47 2.02 3.73
N LEU A 94 6.23 2.15 3.25
CA LEU A 94 5.17 2.84 3.99
C LEU A 94 4.83 2.13 5.31
N ASP A 95 4.80 0.79 5.34
CA ASP A 95 4.62 0.04 6.59
C ASP A 95 5.75 0.33 7.58
N GLN A 96 7.01 0.30 7.11
CA GLN A 96 8.17 0.61 7.94
C GLN A 96 8.14 2.06 8.47
N LEU A 97 7.56 3.00 7.72
CA LEU A 97 7.37 4.37 8.18
C LEU A 97 6.23 4.48 9.20
N SER A 98 5.19 3.65 9.10
CA SER A 98 4.04 3.65 10.03
C SER A 98 4.42 3.30 11.47
N VAL A 99 5.43 2.45 11.65
CA VAL A 99 5.91 2.03 12.97
C VAL A 99 6.85 3.04 13.61
N ARG A 100 7.30 4.07 12.87
CA ARG A 100 8.19 5.10 13.43
C ARG A 100 7.42 5.98 14.41
N PRO A 101 8.02 6.35 15.55
CA PRO A 101 7.42 7.35 16.41
C PRO A 101 7.28 8.68 15.63
N PRO A 102 6.23 9.47 15.90
CA PRO A 102 6.07 10.78 15.27
C PRO A 102 7.35 11.60 15.43
N ALA A 103 7.82 12.17 14.33
CA ALA A 103 9.04 12.96 14.32
C ALA A 103 8.93 14.05 15.40
N LEU A 104 9.80 13.97 16.41
CA LEU A 104 9.94 15.02 17.39
C LEU A 104 10.49 16.22 16.62
N MET A 105 9.65 17.23 16.35
CA MET A 105 10.13 18.45 15.71
C MET A 105 11.34 18.95 16.49
N ALA A 106 12.42 19.25 15.76
CA ALA A 106 13.66 19.73 16.35
C ALA A 106 13.36 20.95 17.26
N PRO A 107 14.02 21.08 18.42
CA PRO A 107 13.91 22.28 19.23
C PRO A 107 14.26 23.50 18.39
N GLN A 108 13.46 24.56 18.46
CA GLN A 108 13.87 25.83 17.86
C GLN A 108 14.96 26.50 18.71
N PRO A 109 15.87 27.30 18.11
CA PRO A 109 16.88 28.04 18.86
C PRO A 109 16.22 28.92 19.93
N GLY A 110 16.60 28.73 21.20
CA GLY A 110 16.02 29.45 22.35
C GLY A 110 14.72 28.86 22.90
N GLU A 111 14.28 27.69 22.44
CA GLU A 111 13.08 27.03 22.96
C GLU A 111 13.36 26.37 24.33
N ASP A 112 12.56 26.73 25.33
CA ASP A 112 12.60 26.15 26.68
C ASP A 112 12.37 24.63 26.63
N ALA A 113 13.23 23.87 27.32
CA ALA A 113 13.15 22.41 27.45
C ALA A 113 11.75 21.93 27.90
N SER A 114 11.08 22.70 28.75
CA SER A 114 9.73 22.43 29.24
C SER A 114 8.67 22.51 28.13
N LYS A 115 8.84 23.45 27.20
CA LYS A 115 7.95 23.62 26.02
C LYS A 115 8.21 22.52 25.00
N VAL A 116 9.47 22.15 24.78
CA VAL A 116 9.85 21.01 23.95
C VAL A 116 9.18 19.76 24.50
N GLU A 117 9.30 19.50 25.80
CA GLU A 117 8.74 18.30 26.44
C GLU A 117 7.20 18.27 26.45
N ALA A 118 6.54 19.40 26.70
CA ALA A 118 5.08 19.51 26.56
C ALA A 118 4.60 19.31 25.12
N ARG A 119 5.40 19.72 24.11
CA ARG A 119 5.13 19.46 22.69
C ARG A 119 5.35 17.99 22.35
N ARG A 120 6.40 17.35 22.87
CA ARG A 120 6.63 15.90 22.74
C ARG A 120 5.47 15.10 23.31
N LYS A 121 5.04 15.41 24.55
CA LYS A 121 3.88 14.76 25.19
C LYS A 121 2.59 14.93 24.38
N ARG A 122 2.37 16.10 23.76
CA ARG A 122 1.20 16.34 22.88
C ARG A 122 1.28 15.61 21.54
N GLY A 123 2.46 15.57 20.90
CA GLY A 123 2.67 14.88 19.63
C GLY A 123 2.58 13.36 19.74
N VAL A 124 3.10 12.80 20.84
CA VAL A 124 2.98 11.36 21.16
C VAL A 124 1.53 10.98 21.52
N ASN A 125 0.78 11.87 22.19
CA ASN A 125 -0.59 11.60 22.64
C ASN A 125 -1.69 12.08 21.68
N CYS A 126 -1.40 12.23 20.37
CA CYS A 126 -2.42 12.58 19.39
C CYS A 126 -2.79 11.37 18.49
N PRO A 127 -3.63 10.43 18.99
CA PRO A 127 -4.07 9.26 18.22
C PRO A 127 -5.04 9.61 17.08
N ARG A 128 -5.30 10.91 16.81
CA ARG A 128 -6.18 11.39 15.73
C ARG A 128 -5.54 12.48 14.86
N CYS A 129 -4.24 12.73 15.02
CA CYS A 129 -3.56 13.72 14.19
C CYS A 129 -3.37 13.17 12.77
N ALA A 130 -3.72 13.98 11.76
CA ALA A 130 -3.60 13.60 10.35
C ALA A 130 -2.17 13.21 9.94
N TYR A 131 -1.15 13.74 10.65
CA TYR A 131 0.27 13.46 10.42
C TYR A 131 0.87 12.43 11.38
N ASN A 132 0.06 11.74 12.18
CA ASN A 132 0.55 10.61 12.98
C ASN A 132 1.00 9.50 12.01
N PRO A 133 2.27 9.04 12.05
CA PRO A 133 2.77 7.98 11.16
C PRO A 133 1.89 6.73 11.14
N GLN A 134 1.35 6.34 12.31
CA GLN A 134 0.49 5.17 12.47
C GLN A 134 -0.88 5.32 11.80
N ILE A 135 -1.23 6.51 11.33
CA ILE A 135 -2.48 6.81 10.61
C ILE A 135 -2.17 7.17 9.15
N LEU A 136 -1.22 8.08 8.94
CA LEU A 136 -0.86 8.62 7.64
C LEU A 136 -0.35 7.54 6.69
N PHE A 137 0.64 6.76 7.10
CA PHE A 137 1.29 5.81 6.20
C PHE A 137 0.39 4.60 5.86
N PRO A 138 -0.39 4.03 6.80
CA PRO A 138 -1.39 3.01 6.44
C PRO A 138 -2.46 3.55 5.46
N MET A 139 -2.90 4.80 5.64
CA MET A 139 -3.82 5.45 4.69
C MET A 139 -3.18 5.61 3.30
N LEU A 140 -1.92 6.07 3.22
CA LEU A 140 -1.18 6.21 1.96
C LEU A 140 -0.96 4.85 1.27
N LYS A 141 -0.64 3.81 2.04
CA LYS A 141 -0.52 2.43 1.53
C LYS A 141 -1.84 1.94 0.97
N SER A 142 -2.94 2.17 1.68
CA SER A 142 -4.28 1.81 1.21
C SER A 142 -4.63 2.51 -0.10
N LYS A 143 -4.29 3.79 -0.25
CA LYS A 143 -4.46 4.53 -1.51
C LYS A 143 -3.57 3.96 -2.61
N LEU A 144 -2.28 3.74 -2.37
CA LEU A 144 -1.33 3.18 -3.33
C LEU A 144 -1.85 1.88 -3.97
N TYR A 145 -2.35 0.96 -3.15
CA TYR A 145 -2.83 -0.32 -3.64
C TYR A 145 -4.22 -0.24 -4.28
N ARG A 146 -5.06 0.73 -3.89
CA ARG A 146 -6.34 0.95 -4.55
C ARG A 146 -6.13 1.56 -5.93
N ASP A 147 -5.36 2.63 -6.02
CA ASP A 147 -5.06 3.34 -7.26
C ASP A 147 -3.72 4.07 -7.13
N ILE A 148 -2.76 3.72 -7.99
CA ILE A 148 -1.46 4.38 -8.04
C ILE A 148 -1.62 5.87 -8.41
N GLY A 149 -2.65 6.22 -9.18
CA GLY A 149 -2.99 7.61 -9.50
C GLY A 149 -3.52 8.41 -8.30
N GLU A 150 -4.23 7.77 -7.36
CA GLU A 150 -4.68 8.40 -6.11
C GLU A 150 -3.55 8.64 -5.11
N PHE A 151 -2.36 8.06 -5.33
CA PHE A 151 -1.20 8.27 -4.48
C PHE A 151 -0.64 9.71 -4.57
N TYR A 152 -0.81 10.36 -5.73
CA TYR A 152 -0.33 11.73 -5.99
C TYR A 152 -1.43 12.81 -5.96
N ALA A 153 -2.69 12.42 -5.67
CA ALA A 153 -3.86 13.32 -5.63
C ALA A 153 -4.24 13.72 -4.19
#